data_AF-A0A531AH72-F1
#
_entry.id   AF-A0A531AH72-F1
#
_cell.length_a   1.000
_cell.length_b   1.000
_cell.length_c   1.000
_cell.angle_alpha   90.00
_cell.angle_beta   90.00
_cell.angle_gamma   90.00
#
_symmetry.space_group_name_H-M   'P 1'
#
loop_
_entity.id
_entity.type
_entity.pdbx_description
1 polymer ?
#
loop_
_entity_poly.entity_id
_entity_poly.type
_entity_poly.pdbx_seq_one_letter_code
_entity_poly.pdbx_strand_id
1 'polypeptide(L)'
;MNFLDVARGAYVRSPPAVRRLLAPMLALAPTRVKFGATYRSWRSRIAMAAEDPVYAGQFHLAALRALLQKAHAGSPFYRESIDQALGPGFDLSTLGLADLRRLPVLSKDILRTAGTAALAVPIAQLDEASGNGSSTDKPFRFYLDKDRSAREMAFVYHVWSRIGYDEDTARVCFRGFSLDATGKRLHEWDPALRELRLSVFPMTVDDADAYLDLIDARGITYFYGYPSAIELFCRHMRALDRVPKRPVNGMMMISEPVHPHQREIIRSVLGNVPLSCFYGLSEKVL
;
A
#
# COMPACT_ATOMS: atom_id res chain seq x y z
N MET A 1 -14.71 15.38 1.70
CA MET A 1 -14.48 14.43 0.60
C MET A 1 -14.66 15.16 -0.72
N ASN A 2 -13.67 15.14 -1.62
CA ASN A 2 -13.76 15.80 -2.94
C ASN A 2 -14.61 14.93 -3.89
N PHE A 3 -15.28 15.53 -4.89
CA PHE A 3 -16.03 14.83 -5.94
C PHE A 3 -15.23 13.68 -6.58
N LEU A 4 -13.93 13.90 -6.84
CA LEU A 4 -13.05 12.86 -7.40
C LEU A 4 -12.83 11.67 -6.45
N ASP A 5 -12.81 11.90 -5.13
CA ASP A 5 -12.69 10.81 -4.15
C ASP A 5 -13.95 9.94 -4.14
N VAL A 6 -15.11 10.57 -4.28
CA VAL A 6 -16.42 9.90 -4.40
C VAL A 6 -16.48 9.10 -5.69
N ALA A 7 -16.10 9.70 -6.82
CA ALA A 7 -16.09 9.06 -8.13
C ALA A 7 -15.14 7.84 -8.18
N ARG A 8 -13.95 7.95 -7.58
CA ARG A 8 -13.01 6.83 -7.46
C ARG A 8 -13.60 5.69 -6.63
N GLY A 9 -14.22 6.01 -5.48
CA GLY A 9 -14.91 5.02 -4.66
C GLY A 9 -16.05 4.32 -5.40
N ALA A 10 -16.83 5.07 -6.19
CA ALA A 10 -17.89 4.53 -7.03
C ALA A 10 -17.34 3.62 -8.15
N TYR A 11 -16.24 4.01 -8.80
CA TYR A 11 -15.58 3.20 -9.83
C TYR A 11 -15.11 1.85 -9.28
N VAL A 12 -14.45 1.83 -8.12
CA VAL A 12 -13.96 0.58 -7.49
C VAL A 12 -15.11 -0.37 -7.16
N ARG A 13 -16.26 0.15 -6.72
CA ARG A 13 -17.46 -0.64 -6.41
C ARG A 13 -18.31 -1.01 -7.64
N SER A 14 -17.99 -0.48 -8.82
CA SER A 14 -18.78 -0.72 -10.01
C SER A 14 -18.59 -2.14 -10.58
N PRO A 15 -19.61 -2.69 -11.27
CA PRO A 15 -19.53 -4.01 -11.87
C PRO A 15 -18.31 -4.16 -12.80
N PRO A 16 -17.71 -5.37 -12.93
CA PRO A 16 -16.55 -5.59 -13.79
C PRO A 16 -16.72 -5.07 -15.23
N ALA A 17 -17.93 -5.17 -15.80
CA ALA A 17 -18.24 -4.66 -17.13
C ALA A 17 -18.07 -3.13 -17.23
N VAL A 18 -18.56 -2.39 -16.25
CA VAL A 18 -18.42 -0.93 -16.17
C VAL A 18 -16.95 -0.54 -16.01
N ARG A 19 -16.21 -1.25 -15.15
CA ARG A 19 -14.78 -1.01 -14.98
C ARG A 19 -14.02 -1.24 -16.29
N ARG A 20 -14.29 -2.33 -17.01
CA ARG A 20 -13.66 -2.63 -18.30
C ARG A 20 -13.93 -1.56 -19.36
N LEU A 21 -15.14 -1.01 -19.37
CA LEU A 21 -15.51 0.06 -20.30
C LEU A 21 -14.77 1.37 -20.01
N LEU A 22 -14.66 1.75 -18.74
CA LEU A 22 -14.07 3.03 -18.33
C LEU A 22 -12.54 2.99 -18.18
N ALA A 23 -11.96 1.81 -17.94
CA ALA A 23 -10.53 1.68 -17.66
C ALA A 23 -9.61 2.25 -18.75
N PRO A 24 -9.87 2.09 -20.07
CA PRO A 24 -9.04 2.70 -21.11
C PRO A 24 -9.05 4.24 -21.06
N MET A 25 -10.21 4.86 -20.78
CA MET A 25 -10.30 6.32 -20.64
C MET A 25 -9.56 6.79 -19.38
N LEU A 26 -9.71 6.04 -18.28
CA LEU A 26 -8.97 6.32 -17.05
C LEU A 26 -7.47 6.16 -17.24
N ALA A 27 -7.01 5.23 -18.08
CA ALA A 27 -5.59 5.01 -18.35
C ALA A 27 -4.89 6.28 -18.86
N LEU A 28 -5.58 7.07 -19.68
CA LEU A 28 -5.07 8.32 -20.27
C LEU A 28 -4.96 9.46 -19.25
N ALA A 29 -5.71 9.40 -18.14
CA ALA A 29 -5.63 10.43 -17.12
C ALA A 29 -4.29 10.36 -16.38
N PRO A 30 -3.59 11.49 -16.15
CA PRO A 30 -2.42 11.52 -15.30
C PRO A 30 -2.73 11.01 -13.88
N THR A 31 -1.78 10.36 -13.23
CA THR A 31 -1.94 9.80 -11.88
C THR A 31 -2.41 10.85 -10.85
N ARG A 32 -1.91 12.09 -10.95
CA ARG A 32 -2.38 13.25 -10.16
C ARG A 32 -3.87 13.58 -10.30
N VAL A 33 -4.51 13.20 -11.41
CA VAL A 33 -5.95 13.38 -11.65
C VAL A 33 -6.71 12.17 -11.09
N LYS A 34 -6.22 10.95 -11.34
CA LYS A 34 -6.80 9.68 -10.84
C LYS A 34 -6.97 9.67 -9.31
N PHE A 35 -5.97 10.14 -8.58
CA PHE A 35 -6.00 10.18 -7.11
C PHE A 35 -6.43 11.53 -6.51
N GLY A 36 -6.72 12.53 -7.35
CA GLY A 36 -7.35 13.78 -6.92
C GLY A 36 -6.48 14.72 -6.07
N ALA A 37 -7.15 15.67 -5.40
CA ALA A 37 -6.48 16.75 -4.66
C ALA A 37 -5.71 16.25 -3.43
N THR A 38 -6.24 15.23 -2.74
CA THR A 38 -5.60 14.61 -1.58
C THR A 38 -4.20 14.12 -1.93
N TYR A 39 -4.06 13.40 -3.05
CA TYR A 39 -2.77 12.94 -3.54
C TYR A 39 -1.80 14.08 -3.83
N ARG A 40 -2.24 15.09 -4.60
CA ARG A 40 -1.38 16.22 -4.97
C ARG A 40 -0.89 17.00 -3.75
N SER A 41 -1.77 17.23 -2.78
CA SER A 41 -1.43 17.88 -1.52
C SER A 41 -0.35 17.08 -0.77
N TRP A 42 -0.51 15.76 -0.65
CA TRP A 42 0.50 14.92 -0.01
C TRP A 42 1.82 14.85 -0.79
N ARG A 43 1.79 14.81 -2.13
CA ARG A 43 3.01 14.86 -2.95
C ARG A 43 3.82 16.15 -2.70
N SER A 44 3.15 17.29 -2.64
CA SER A 44 3.79 18.57 -2.34
C SER A 44 4.37 18.60 -0.92
N ARG A 45 3.63 18.10 0.08
CA ARG A 45 4.10 18.01 1.46
C ARG A 45 5.32 17.09 1.61
N ILE A 46 5.32 15.96 0.91
CA ILE A 46 6.45 15.01 0.93
C ILE A 46 7.70 15.66 0.33
N ALA A 47 7.57 16.38 -0.80
CA ALA A 47 8.69 17.07 -1.41
C ALA A 47 9.26 18.14 -0.47
N MET A 48 8.40 18.98 0.11
CA MET A 48 8.81 20.01 1.06
C MET A 48 9.45 19.41 2.33
N ALA A 49 8.89 18.33 2.87
CA ALA A 49 9.46 17.65 4.04
C ALA A 49 10.82 16.99 3.76
N ALA A 50 11.13 16.66 2.51
CA ALA A 50 12.43 16.15 2.12
C ALA A 50 13.50 17.26 2.06
N GLU A 51 13.09 18.50 1.82
CA GLU A 51 13.97 19.67 1.70
C GLU A 51 14.11 20.44 3.03
N ASP A 52 13.06 20.46 3.85
CA ASP A 52 12.98 21.21 5.10
C ASP A 52 12.64 20.30 6.31
N PRO A 53 13.65 19.89 7.09
CA PRO A 53 13.45 19.13 8.32
C PRO A 53 12.67 19.87 9.41
N VAL A 54 12.73 21.20 9.45
CA VAL A 54 11.99 22.02 10.43
C VAL A 54 10.50 21.98 10.09
N TYR A 55 10.15 22.17 8.81
CA TYR A 55 8.79 21.97 8.33
C TYR A 55 8.27 20.57 8.67
N ALA A 56 9.07 19.53 8.39
CA ALA A 56 8.68 18.15 8.67
C ALA A 56 8.40 17.92 10.17
N GLY A 57 9.25 18.46 11.05
CA GLY A 57 9.07 18.38 12.50
C GLY A 57 7.82 19.10 13.00
N GLN A 58 7.58 20.33 12.52
CA GLN A 58 6.39 21.11 12.87
C GLN A 58 5.10 20.43 12.38
N PHE A 59 5.11 19.94 11.14
CA PHE A 59 3.97 19.22 10.55
C PHE A 59 3.66 17.94 11.32
N HIS A 60 4.69 17.15 11.66
CA HIS A 60 4.52 15.93 12.46
C HIS A 60 3.89 16.24 13.81
N LEU A 61 4.40 17.22 14.55
CA LEU A 61 3.87 17.57 15.87
C LEU A 61 2.42 18.08 15.78
N ALA A 62 2.11 18.93 14.80
CA ALA A 62 0.76 19.41 14.56
C ALA A 62 -0.21 18.27 14.21
N ALA A 63 0.21 17.34 13.34
CA ALA A 63 -0.58 16.18 12.97
C ALA A 63 -0.83 15.24 14.16
N LEU A 64 0.17 15.03 15.02
CA LEU A 64 0.05 14.24 16.23
C LEU A 64 -0.96 14.83 17.21
N ARG A 65 -0.86 16.14 17.48
CA ARG A 65 -1.79 16.85 18.36
C ARG A 65 -3.22 16.77 17.84
N ALA A 66 -3.43 17.02 16.55
CA ALA A 66 -4.73 16.91 15.91
C ALA A 66 -5.29 15.47 15.98
N LEU A 67 -4.45 14.46 15.81
CA LEU A 67 -4.84 13.05 15.92
C LEU A 67 -5.33 12.70 17.32
N LEU A 68 -4.58 13.08 18.37
CA LEU A 68 -4.96 12.82 19.75
C LEU A 68 -6.19 13.61 20.17
N GLN A 69 -6.33 14.86 19.74
CA GLN A 69 -7.54 15.66 19.97
C GLN A 69 -8.77 15.02 19.32
N LYS A 70 -8.65 14.56 18.07
CA LYS A 70 -9.72 13.83 17.38
C LYS A 70 -10.10 12.56 18.13
N ALA A 71 -9.11 11.79 18.59
CA ALA A 71 -9.32 10.55 19.32
C ALA A 71 -10.01 10.80 20.68
N HIS A 72 -9.51 11.75 21.48
CA HIS A 72 -10.07 12.13 22.78
C HIS A 72 -11.50 12.66 22.67
N ALA A 73 -11.76 13.53 21.70
CA ALA A 73 -13.09 14.09 21.48
C ALA A 73 -14.09 13.01 20.99
N GLY A 74 -13.67 12.17 20.04
CA GLY A 74 -14.58 11.30 19.30
C GLY A 74 -14.75 9.88 19.84
N SER A 75 -13.83 9.36 20.64
CA SER A 75 -13.82 7.97 21.08
C SER A 75 -13.80 7.85 22.60
N PRO A 76 -14.82 7.21 23.23
CA PRO A 76 -14.82 6.94 24.66
C PRO A 76 -13.58 6.16 25.13
N PHE A 77 -13.18 5.15 24.36
CA PHE A 77 -12.00 4.33 24.65
C PHE A 77 -10.70 5.15 24.67
N TYR A 78 -10.46 5.95 23.62
CA TYR A 78 -9.25 6.78 23.57
C TYR A 78 -9.28 7.91 24.59
N ARG A 79 -10.44 8.48 24.90
CA ARG A 79 -10.59 9.48 25.94
C ARG A 79 -10.14 8.96 27.30
N GLU A 80 -10.68 7.82 27.72
CA GLU A 80 -10.29 7.16 28.97
C GLU A 80 -8.79 6.82 29.00
N SER A 81 -8.28 6.22 27.91
CA SER A 81 -6.86 5.85 27.81
C SER A 81 -5.93 7.06 27.87
N ILE A 82 -6.28 8.16 27.21
CA ILE A 82 -5.49 9.41 27.22
C ILE A 82 -5.57 10.09 28.59
N ASP A 83 -6.76 10.21 29.18
CA ASP A 83 -6.95 10.84 30.48
C ASP A 83 -6.21 10.06 31.59
N GLN A 84 -6.20 8.73 31.53
CA GLN A 84 -5.45 7.89 32.46
C GLN A 84 -3.93 8.10 32.35
N ALA A 85 -3.41 8.27 31.13
CA ALA A 85 -1.98 8.43 30.87
C ALA A 85 -1.46 9.85 31.12
N LEU A 86 -2.24 10.86 30.75
CA LEU A 86 -1.81 12.26 30.75
C LEU A 86 -2.41 13.08 31.89
N GLY A 87 -3.49 12.61 32.51
CA GLY A 87 -4.31 13.32 33.47
C GLY A 87 -5.56 13.92 32.80
N PRO A 88 -6.73 13.90 33.48
CA PRO A 88 -7.93 14.51 32.95
C PRO A 88 -7.72 16.02 32.77
N GLY A 89 -8.14 16.56 31.62
CA GLY A 89 -8.00 17.97 31.31
C GLY A 89 -6.60 18.40 30.82
N PHE A 90 -5.71 17.45 30.53
CA PHE A 90 -4.44 17.74 29.88
C PHE A 90 -4.64 18.50 28.55
N ASP A 91 -3.95 19.62 28.36
CA ASP A 91 -4.03 20.39 27.11
C ASP A 91 -3.25 19.70 25.99
N LEU A 92 -3.96 18.90 25.18
CA LEU A 92 -3.41 18.20 24.02
C LEU A 92 -2.79 19.13 22.96
N SER A 93 -3.08 20.43 22.96
CA SER A 93 -2.42 21.39 22.06
C SER A 93 -0.96 21.65 22.44
N THR A 94 -0.57 21.35 23.67
CA THR A 94 0.80 21.50 24.20
C THR A 94 1.64 20.23 24.09
N LEU A 95 1.01 19.08 23.80
CA LEU A 95 1.63 17.77 23.77
C LEU A 95 2.94 17.75 22.98
N GLY A 96 3.99 17.17 23.56
CA GLY A 96 5.31 16.97 22.95
C GLY A 96 5.60 15.51 22.61
N LEU A 97 6.71 15.26 21.91
CA LEU A 97 7.14 13.89 21.58
C LEU A 97 7.50 13.06 22.81
N ALA A 98 7.94 13.70 23.90
CA ALA A 98 8.26 13.00 25.14
C ALA A 98 7.02 12.42 25.82
N ASP A 99 5.86 13.07 25.68
CA ASP A 99 4.59 12.62 26.26
C ASP A 99 4.10 11.31 25.64
N LEU A 100 4.53 10.99 24.41
CA LEU A 100 4.17 9.72 23.74
C LEU A 100 4.55 8.50 24.57
N ARG A 101 5.63 8.59 25.37
CA ARG A 101 6.09 7.49 26.23
C ARG A 101 5.12 7.19 27.38
N ARG A 102 4.22 8.12 27.70
CA ARG A 102 3.21 7.97 28.75
C ARG A 102 1.95 7.27 28.23
N LEU A 103 1.68 7.35 26.93
CA LEU A 103 0.54 6.70 26.30
C LEU A 103 0.77 5.19 26.20
N PRO A 104 -0.27 4.37 26.39
CA PRO A 104 -0.13 2.92 26.29
C PRO A 104 0.07 2.48 24.84
N VAL A 105 0.85 1.42 24.66
CA VAL A 105 0.94 0.71 23.38
C VAL A 105 -0.25 -0.22 23.25
N LEU A 106 -0.98 -0.10 22.14
CA LEU A 106 -2.20 -0.89 21.90
C LEU A 106 -1.87 -2.22 21.23
N SER A 107 -2.61 -3.26 21.61
CA SER A 107 -2.57 -4.57 20.97
C SER A 107 -3.87 -4.84 20.20
N LYS A 108 -3.84 -5.83 19.30
CA LYS A 108 -5.05 -6.29 18.59
C LYS A 108 -6.14 -6.74 19.56
N ASP A 109 -5.77 -7.37 20.68
CA ASP A 109 -6.74 -7.84 21.67
C ASP A 109 -7.39 -6.69 22.43
N ILE A 110 -6.62 -5.63 22.76
CA ILE A 110 -7.17 -4.41 23.36
C ILE A 110 -8.21 -3.79 22.42
N LEU A 111 -7.87 -3.62 21.14
CA LEU A 111 -8.78 -3.04 20.15
C LEU A 111 -9.98 -3.94 19.85
N ARG A 112 -9.80 -5.26 19.88
CA ARG A 112 -10.90 -6.22 19.72
C ARG A 112 -11.91 -6.09 20.86
N THR A 113 -11.43 -5.96 22.08
CA THR A 113 -12.28 -5.76 23.27
C THR A 113 -12.97 -4.40 23.25
N ALA A 114 -12.26 -3.34 22.84
CA ALA A 114 -12.83 -1.99 22.73
C ALA A 114 -13.93 -1.89 21.65
N GLY A 115 -13.81 -2.66 20.56
CA GLY A 115 -14.80 -2.69 19.49
C GLY A 115 -15.10 -1.30 18.91
N THR A 116 -16.37 -0.95 18.81
CA THR A 116 -16.80 0.35 18.26
C THR A 116 -16.53 1.53 19.21
N ALA A 117 -16.23 1.30 20.49
CA ALA A 117 -15.87 2.38 21.42
C ALA A 117 -14.54 3.03 21.05
N ALA A 118 -13.67 2.33 20.31
CA ALA A 118 -12.42 2.86 19.77
C ALA A 118 -12.62 3.79 18.54
N LEU A 119 -13.82 3.90 17.99
CA LEU A 119 -14.06 4.75 16.83
C LEU A 119 -14.09 6.23 17.23
N ALA A 120 -13.25 7.04 16.59
CA ALA A 120 -13.22 8.49 16.78
C ALA A 120 -14.22 9.24 15.88
N VAL A 121 -14.91 8.54 14.99
CA VAL A 121 -15.93 9.08 14.08
C VAL A 121 -17.04 8.04 13.87
N PRO A 122 -18.24 8.42 13.41
CA PRO A 122 -19.30 7.47 13.11
C PRO A 122 -18.86 6.40 12.11
N ILE A 123 -19.23 5.15 12.36
CA ILE A 123 -18.88 3.98 11.52
C ILE A 123 -19.24 4.17 10.04
N ALA A 124 -20.32 4.89 9.74
CA ALA A 124 -20.75 5.21 8.37
C ALA A 124 -19.73 6.03 7.56
N GLN A 125 -18.76 6.67 8.23
CA GLN A 125 -17.68 7.43 7.58
C GLN A 125 -16.43 6.58 7.31
N LEU A 126 -16.41 5.32 7.76
CA LEU A 126 -15.26 4.43 7.69
C LEU A 126 -15.52 3.29 6.71
N ASP A 127 -14.43 2.66 6.26
CA ASP A 127 -14.46 1.37 5.59
C ASP A 127 -14.01 0.30 6.59
N GLU A 128 -14.75 -0.81 6.66
CA GLU A 128 -14.29 -2.00 7.39
C GLU A 128 -13.16 -2.68 6.59
N ALA A 129 -12.12 -3.10 7.31
CA ALA A 129 -11.02 -3.88 6.80
C ALA A 129 -10.79 -5.08 7.74
N SER A 130 -10.25 -6.15 7.18
CA SER A 130 -9.80 -7.30 7.94
C SER A 130 -8.34 -7.61 7.60
N GLY A 131 -7.58 -8.01 8.63
CA GLY A 131 -6.21 -8.44 8.50
C GLY A 131 -6.03 -9.82 9.12
N ASN A 132 -5.36 -10.71 8.38
CA ASN A 132 -4.84 -11.97 8.91
C ASN A 132 -3.35 -11.71 9.19
N GLY A 133 -2.95 -11.72 10.45
CA GLY A 133 -1.54 -11.49 10.83
C GLY A 133 -0.66 -12.68 10.44
N SER A 134 -1.01 -13.84 10.99
CA SER A 134 -0.47 -15.15 10.63
C SER A 134 -1.62 -16.11 10.30
N SER A 135 -1.33 -17.25 9.66
CA SER A 135 -2.34 -18.28 9.31
C SER A 135 -3.09 -18.85 10.52
N THR A 136 -2.55 -18.68 11.73
CA THR A 136 -3.13 -19.12 13.01
C THR A 136 -3.95 -18.07 13.75
N ASP A 137 -3.88 -16.79 13.37
CA ASP A 137 -4.60 -15.73 14.08
C ASP A 137 -6.04 -15.61 13.60
N LYS A 138 -6.98 -15.46 14.53
CA LYS A 138 -8.36 -15.06 14.18
C LYS A 138 -8.30 -13.72 13.44
N PRO A 139 -9.00 -13.58 12.29
CA PRO A 139 -9.02 -12.33 11.54
C PRO A 139 -9.37 -11.13 12.44
N PHE A 140 -8.52 -10.12 12.44
CA PHE A 140 -8.76 -8.89 13.18
C PHE A 140 -9.50 -7.90 12.27
N ARG A 141 -10.69 -7.48 12.70
CA ARG A 141 -11.52 -6.49 12.01
C ARG A 141 -11.24 -5.11 12.60
N PHE A 142 -11.04 -4.14 11.72
CA PHE A 142 -10.77 -2.76 12.09
C PHE A 142 -11.33 -1.81 11.02
N TYR A 143 -11.31 -0.52 11.33
CA TYR A 143 -11.95 0.50 10.49
C TYR A 143 -10.93 1.54 10.04
N LEU A 144 -11.02 1.96 8.78
CA LEU A 144 -10.10 2.90 8.17
C LEU A 144 -10.85 4.06 7.49
N ASP A 145 -10.20 5.22 7.42
CA ASP A 145 -10.73 6.36 6.68
C ASP A 145 -10.90 6.05 5.17
N LYS A 146 -11.96 6.57 4.56
CA LYS A 146 -12.32 6.31 3.15
C LYS A 146 -11.34 6.90 2.12
N ASP A 147 -10.62 7.95 2.48
CA ASP A 147 -9.66 8.65 1.61
C ASP A 147 -8.21 8.15 1.73
N ARG A 148 -7.96 7.15 2.60
CA ARG A 148 -6.63 6.63 2.93
C ARG A 148 -5.76 6.27 1.71
N SER A 149 -6.35 5.69 0.67
CA SER A 149 -5.60 5.14 -0.47
C SER A 149 -4.86 6.24 -1.26
N ALA A 150 -5.46 7.42 -1.41
CA ALA A 150 -4.83 8.51 -2.14
C ALA A 150 -3.62 9.06 -1.37
N ARG A 151 -3.73 9.18 -0.05
CA ARG A 151 -2.60 9.54 0.82
C ARG A 151 -1.50 8.48 0.75
N GLU A 152 -1.85 7.21 0.92
CA GLU A 152 -0.91 6.09 0.89
C GLU A 152 -0.11 6.03 -0.42
N MET A 153 -0.80 6.14 -1.56
CA MET A 153 -0.12 6.10 -2.85
C MET A 153 0.87 7.26 -3.06
N ALA A 154 0.65 8.43 -2.44
CA ALA A 154 1.62 9.53 -2.51
C ALA A 154 2.98 9.17 -1.89
N PHE A 155 2.96 8.46 -0.76
CA PHE A 155 4.16 7.95 -0.10
C PHE A 155 4.75 6.77 -0.84
N VAL A 156 3.92 5.82 -1.29
CA VAL A 156 4.37 4.65 -2.06
C VAL A 156 5.12 5.09 -3.33
N TYR A 157 4.55 6.00 -4.12
CA TYR A 157 5.21 6.51 -5.31
C TYR A 157 6.46 7.36 -4.99
N HIS A 158 6.51 8.04 -3.84
CA HIS A 158 7.74 8.71 -3.40
C HIS A 158 8.87 7.72 -3.10
N VAL A 159 8.54 6.59 -2.45
CA VAL A 159 9.54 5.57 -2.17
C VAL A 159 10.01 4.91 -3.47
N TRP A 160 9.09 4.57 -4.36
CA TRP A 160 9.44 3.95 -5.65
C TRP A 160 10.25 4.87 -6.57
N SER A 161 10.04 6.19 -6.53
CA SER A 161 10.83 7.11 -7.36
C SER A 161 12.33 7.11 -7.03
N ARG A 162 12.73 6.60 -5.85
CA ARG A 162 14.14 6.48 -5.45
C ARG A 162 14.94 5.50 -6.30
N ILE A 163 14.26 4.56 -6.97
CA ILE A 163 14.87 3.62 -7.94
C ILE A 163 14.55 4.02 -9.38
N GLY A 164 14.13 5.26 -9.63
CA GLY A 164 13.80 5.75 -10.97
C GLY A 164 12.43 5.33 -11.50
N TYR A 165 11.57 4.74 -10.66
CA TYR A 165 10.19 4.42 -11.08
C TYR A 165 9.35 5.69 -11.21
N ASP A 166 8.66 5.81 -12.34
CA ASP A 166 7.70 6.88 -12.61
C ASP A 166 6.26 6.37 -12.54
N GLU A 167 5.33 7.21 -12.06
CA GLU A 167 3.93 6.83 -11.83
C GLU A 167 3.15 6.51 -13.11
N ASP A 168 3.68 6.89 -14.28
CA ASP A 168 3.14 6.53 -15.59
C ASP A 168 3.82 5.30 -16.22
N THR A 169 4.79 4.69 -15.54
CA THR A 169 5.50 3.49 -16.00
C THR A 169 4.73 2.21 -15.65
N ALA A 170 4.59 1.33 -16.64
CA ALA A 170 3.96 0.02 -16.45
C ALA A 170 4.79 -0.89 -15.53
N ARG A 171 4.12 -1.76 -14.77
CA ARG A 171 4.77 -2.71 -13.87
C ARG A 171 4.10 -4.09 -13.88
N VAL A 172 4.88 -5.13 -13.58
CA VAL A 172 4.37 -6.47 -13.29
C VAL A 172 4.03 -6.55 -11.81
N CYS A 173 2.89 -7.16 -11.47
CA CYS A 173 2.38 -7.25 -10.12
C CYS A 173 2.27 -8.71 -9.64
N PHE A 174 3.15 -9.07 -8.70
CA PHE A 174 3.32 -10.36 -8.04
C PHE A 174 2.70 -10.37 -6.63
N ARG A 175 1.43 -9.97 -6.50
CA ARG A 175 0.72 -9.84 -5.19
C ARG A 175 -0.29 -10.94 -4.88
N GLY A 176 -0.39 -11.98 -5.72
CA GLY A 176 -1.29 -13.11 -5.47
C GLY A 176 -2.77 -12.73 -5.51
N PHE A 177 -3.18 -11.89 -6.46
CA PHE A 177 -4.60 -11.55 -6.61
C PHE A 177 -5.41 -12.76 -7.06
N SER A 178 -6.61 -12.92 -6.51
CA SER A 178 -7.64 -13.73 -7.16
C SER A 178 -8.14 -12.96 -8.40
N LEU A 179 -7.68 -13.39 -9.58
CA LEU A 179 -7.98 -12.74 -10.86
C LEU A 179 -9.37 -13.11 -11.39
N ASP A 180 -9.91 -14.23 -10.93
CA ASP A 180 -11.30 -14.64 -11.11
C ASP A 180 -11.73 -15.58 -9.96
N ALA A 181 -13.03 -15.90 -9.91
CA ALA A 181 -13.61 -16.77 -8.90
C ALA A 181 -13.21 -18.25 -9.06
N THR A 182 -12.66 -18.63 -10.21
CA THR A 182 -12.33 -20.01 -10.58
C THR A 182 -10.86 -20.36 -10.37
N GLY A 183 -10.00 -19.36 -10.15
CA GLY A 183 -8.54 -19.50 -10.10
C GLY A 183 -7.88 -19.79 -11.46
N LYS A 184 -8.62 -19.75 -12.57
CA LYS A 184 -8.10 -20.19 -13.89
C LYS A 184 -7.43 -19.08 -14.68
N ARG A 185 -7.80 -17.83 -14.46
CA ARG A 185 -7.19 -16.69 -15.13
C ARG A 185 -5.76 -16.44 -14.63
N LEU A 186 -4.81 -16.61 -15.54
CA LEU A 186 -3.38 -16.44 -15.27
C LEU A 186 -2.96 -14.96 -15.15
N HIS A 187 -3.60 -14.06 -15.90
CA HIS A 187 -3.23 -12.65 -15.89
C HIS A 187 -4.40 -11.69 -16.11
N GLU A 188 -4.23 -10.45 -15.64
CA GLU A 188 -5.10 -9.32 -15.92
C GLU A 188 -4.25 -8.07 -16.17
N TRP A 189 -4.58 -7.33 -17.23
CA TRP A 189 -4.07 -5.97 -17.41
C TRP A 189 -5.03 -4.98 -16.73
N ASP A 190 -4.52 -4.19 -15.78
CA ASP A 190 -5.20 -3.00 -15.25
C ASP A 190 -4.70 -1.75 -15.99
N PRO A 191 -5.49 -1.19 -16.92
CA PRO A 191 -5.08 -0.01 -17.68
C PRO A 191 -4.97 1.25 -16.82
N ALA A 192 -5.78 1.37 -15.76
CA ALA A 192 -5.82 2.56 -14.94
C ALA A 192 -4.53 2.71 -14.13
N LEU A 193 -3.97 1.59 -13.66
CA LEU A 193 -2.71 1.54 -12.93
C LEU A 193 -1.50 1.13 -13.78
N ARG A 194 -1.73 0.75 -15.05
CA ARG A 194 -0.72 0.18 -15.95
C ARG A 194 -0.02 -1.04 -15.32
N GLU A 195 -0.81 -1.91 -14.70
CA GLU A 195 -0.30 -3.11 -14.02
C GLU A 195 -0.62 -4.37 -14.83
N LEU A 196 0.40 -5.18 -15.10
CA LEU A 196 0.22 -6.58 -15.49
C LEU A 196 0.13 -7.41 -14.21
N ARG A 197 -1.08 -7.78 -13.79
CA ARG A 197 -1.32 -8.63 -12.63
C ARG A 197 -1.20 -10.09 -13.02
N LEU A 198 -0.40 -10.82 -12.26
CA LEU A 198 -0.15 -12.25 -12.48
C LEU A 198 -0.73 -13.08 -11.34
N SER A 199 -1.22 -14.27 -11.68
CA SER A 199 -1.49 -15.31 -10.70
C SER A 199 -0.16 -15.93 -10.28
N VAL A 200 0.17 -15.83 -9.00
CA VAL A 200 1.49 -16.27 -8.49
C VAL A 200 1.40 -17.46 -7.52
N PHE A 201 0.19 -17.91 -7.18
CA PHE A 201 -0.04 -19.02 -6.26
C PHE A 201 -1.14 -19.97 -6.79
N PRO A 202 -0.79 -21.15 -7.33
CA PRO A 202 0.57 -21.57 -7.71
C PRO A 202 1.08 -20.84 -8.95
N MET A 203 2.39 -20.88 -9.19
CA MET A 203 3.03 -20.46 -10.45
C MET A 203 3.91 -21.59 -10.94
N THR A 204 3.55 -22.17 -12.08
CA THR A 204 4.30 -23.25 -12.74
C THR A 204 5.38 -22.69 -13.66
N VAL A 205 6.22 -23.58 -14.23
CA VAL A 205 7.21 -23.21 -15.23
C VAL A 205 6.53 -22.71 -16.53
N ASP A 206 5.45 -23.37 -16.96
CA ASP A 206 4.68 -22.96 -18.13
C ASP A 206 4.01 -21.60 -17.94
N ASP A 207 3.50 -21.32 -16.72
CA ASP A 207 2.98 -20.00 -16.38
C ASP A 207 4.06 -18.93 -16.50
N ALA A 208 5.27 -19.22 -16.00
CA ALA A 208 6.39 -18.29 -16.07
C ALA A 208 6.82 -18.01 -17.52
N ASP A 209 6.83 -19.02 -18.39
CA ASP A 209 7.13 -18.84 -19.81
C ASP A 209 6.10 -17.93 -20.50
N ALA A 210 4.80 -18.17 -20.25
CA ALA A 210 3.73 -17.30 -20.73
C ALA A 210 3.82 -15.87 -20.15
N TYR A 211 4.26 -15.71 -18.90
CA TYR A 211 4.46 -14.41 -18.29
C TYR A 211 5.60 -13.63 -18.95
N LEU A 212 6.68 -14.30 -19.36
CA LEU A 212 7.77 -13.66 -20.11
C LEU A 212 7.27 -13.09 -21.44
N ASP A 213 6.41 -13.81 -22.17
CA ASP A 213 5.78 -13.30 -23.40
C ASP A 213 4.94 -12.04 -23.14
N LEU A 214 4.14 -12.04 -22.07
CA LEU A 214 3.29 -10.91 -21.70
C LEU A 214 4.09 -9.67 -21.27
N ILE A 215 5.21 -9.89 -20.57
CA ILE A 215 6.16 -8.85 -20.15
C ILE A 215 6.84 -8.25 -21.38
N ASP A 216 7.36 -9.10 -22.28
CA ASP A 216 8.05 -8.68 -23.49
C ASP A 216 7.13 -7.92 -24.44
N ALA A 217 5.90 -8.42 -24.65
CA ALA A 217 4.90 -7.79 -25.52
C ALA A 217 4.54 -6.37 -25.06
N ARG A 218 4.66 -6.07 -23.77
CA ARG A 218 4.42 -4.74 -23.19
C ARG A 218 5.71 -3.97 -22.90
N GLY A 219 6.87 -4.60 -23.05
CA GLY A 219 8.17 -4.03 -22.72
C GLY A 219 8.29 -3.54 -21.29
N ILE A 220 7.69 -4.26 -20.32
CA ILE A 220 7.67 -3.88 -18.90
C ILE A 220 9.04 -4.13 -18.26
N THR A 221 9.57 -3.14 -17.53
CA THR A 221 10.90 -3.21 -16.91
C THR A 221 10.91 -3.09 -15.39
N TYR A 222 9.74 -3.00 -14.75
CA TYR A 222 9.61 -2.88 -13.29
C TYR A 222 8.72 -3.96 -12.71
N PHE A 223 9.18 -4.60 -11.64
CA PHE A 223 8.43 -5.64 -10.93
C PHE A 223 7.99 -5.15 -9.55
N TYR A 224 6.80 -5.54 -9.10
CA TYR A 224 6.22 -5.15 -7.83
C TYR A 224 5.54 -6.35 -7.18
N GLY A 225 5.77 -6.60 -5.89
CA GLY A 225 5.04 -7.65 -5.16
C GLY A 225 5.88 -8.36 -4.11
N TYR A 226 5.53 -9.62 -3.85
CA TYR A 226 6.17 -10.43 -2.82
C TYR A 226 7.57 -10.89 -3.25
N PRO A 227 8.59 -10.73 -2.40
CA PRO A 227 9.90 -11.34 -2.60
C PRO A 227 9.84 -12.82 -2.95
N SER A 228 9.01 -13.62 -2.25
CA SER A 228 8.81 -15.04 -2.50
C SER A 228 8.31 -15.36 -3.91
N ALA A 229 7.34 -14.58 -4.41
CA ALA A 229 6.78 -14.77 -5.75
C ALA A 229 7.78 -14.36 -6.84
N ILE A 230 8.51 -13.26 -6.66
CA ILE A 230 9.56 -12.82 -7.60
C ILE A 230 10.71 -13.83 -7.62
N GLU A 231 11.09 -14.37 -6.46
CA GLU A 231 12.09 -15.43 -6.34
C GLU A 231 11.69 -16.69 -7.12
N LEU A 232 10.45 -17.17 -6.93
CA LEU A 232 9.93 -18.32 -7.65
C LEU A 232 9.95 -18.09 -9.16
N PHE A 233 9.59 -16.88 -9.61
CA PHE A 233 9.66 -16.52 -11.03
C PHE A 233 11.09 -16.58 -11.56
N CYS A 234 12.08 -16.10 -10.78
CA CYS A 234 13.50 -16.21 -11.15
C CYS A 234 13.99 -17.65 -11.23
N ARG A 235 13.50 -18.53 -10.35
CA ARG A 235 13.83 -19.97 -10.40
C ARG A 235 13.29 -20.61 -11.69
N HIS A 236 12.07 -20.26 -12.09
CA HIS A 236 11.47 -20.75 -13.33
C HIS A 236 12.17 -20.18 -14.57
N MET A 237 12.51 -18.89 -14.59
CA MET A 237 13.35 -18.28 -15.63
C MET A 237 14.68 -19.02 -15.83
N ARG A 238 15.34 -19.40 -14.73
CA ARG A 238 16.57 -20.19 -14.80
C ARG A 238 16.33 -21.59 -15.38
N ALA A 239 15.24 -22.25 -15.01
CA ALA A 239 14.89 -23.57 -15.56
C ALA A 239 14.58 -23.53 -17.06
N LEU A 240 14.01 -22.42 -17.53
CA LEU A 240 13.71 -22.16 -18.94
C LEU A 240 14.92 -21.66 -19.75
N ASP A 241 16.02 -21.31 -19.09
CA ASP A 241 17.13 -20.54 -19.68
C ASP A 241 16.63 -19.29 -20.43
N ARG A 242 15.66 -18.59 -19.83
CA ARG A 242 14.95 -17.47 -20.46
C ARG A 242 14.74 -16.33 -19.48
N VAL A 243 15.03 -15.11 -19.95
CA VAL A 243 14.82 -13.85 -19.22
C VAL A 243 14.07 -12.84 -20.09
N PRO A 244 13.50 -11.75 -19.54
CA PRO A 244 12.86 -10.71 -20.34
C PRO A 244 13.85 -10.10 -21.34
N LYS A 245 13.35 -9.72 -22.53
CA LYS A 245 14.16 -9.11 -23.60
C LYS A 245 14.72 -7.74 -23.22
N ARG A 246 14.07 -7.05 -22.28
CA ARG A 246 14.52 -5.75 -21.75
C ARG A 246 15.07 -5.93 -20.34
N PRO A 247 16.11 -5.17 -19.97
CA PRO A 247 16.63 -5.21 -18.61
C PRO A 247 15.56 -4.77 -17.61
N VAL A 248 15.53 -5.45 -16.45
CA VAL A 248 14.68 -5.04 -15.32
C VAL A 248 15.36 -3.87 -14.62
N ASN A 249 14.71 -2.70 -14.64
CA ASN A 249 15.24 -1.46 -14.08
C ASN A 249 15.07 -1.36 -12.57
N GLY A 250 14.14 -2.11 -11.99
CA GLY A 250 13.92 -2.08 -10.55
C GLY A 250 12.82 -3.00 -10.05
N MET A 251 12.88 -3.32 -8.76
CA MET A 251 11.86 -4.13 -8.08
C MET A 251 11.35 -3.45 -6.82
N MET A 252 10.03 -3.41 -6.67
CA MET A 252 9.31 -2.82 -5.57
C MET A 252 8.78 -3.96 -4.68
N MET A 253 9.53 -4.30 -3.62
CA MET A 253 9.24 -5.47 -2.78
C MET A 253 8.44 -5.08 -1.54
N ILE A 254 7.41 -5.86 -1.23
CA ILE A 254 6.48 -5.57 -0.12
C ILE A 254 6.03 -6.83 0.61
N SER A 255 5.44 -6.63 1.79
CA SER A 255 4.73 -7.62 2.60
C SER A 255 5.54 -8.79 3.16
N GLU A 256 6.80 -8.95 2.77
CA GLU A 256 7.72 -9.95 3.31
C GLU A 256 9.12 -9.33 3.47
N PRO A 257 9.94 -9.81 4.41
CA PRO A 257 11.37 -9.51 4.43
C PRO A 257 12.06 -10.06 3.17
N VAL A 258 13.05 -9.32 2.65
CA VAL A 258 13.88 -9.77 1.52
C VAL A 258 15.09 -10.53 2.04
N HIS A 259 15.11 -11.84 1.87
CA HIS A 259 16.18 -12.69 2.39
C HIS A 259 17.43 -12.72 1.50
N PRO A 260 18.63 -13.05 2.04
CA PRO A 260 19.86 -13.14 1.25
C PRO A 260 19.78 -14.10 0.05
N HIS A 261 19.17 -15.28 0.23
CA HIS A 261 19.02 -16.26 -0.85
C HIS A 261 18.16 -15.75 -2.01
N GLN A 262 17.14 -14.92 -1.71
CA GLN A 262 16.30 -14.28 -2.73
C GLN A 262 17.09 -13.27 -3.55
N ARG A 263 17.95 -12.49 -2.89
CA ARG A 263 18.84 -11.54 -3.57
C ARG A 263 19.84 -12.25 -4.47
N GLU A 264 20.36 -13.40 -4.05
CA GLU A 264 21.31 -14.20 -4.81
C GLU A 264 20.69 -14.77 -6.10
N ILE A 265 19.53 -15.41 -6.01
CA ILE A 265 18.85 -15.94 -7.21
C ILE A 265 18.43 -14.82 -8.16
N ILE A 266 17.88 -13.71 -7.65
CA ILE A 266 17.56 -12.55 -8.48
C ILE A 266 18.80 -12.03 -9.20
N ARG A 267 19.92 -11.86 -8.48
CA ARG A 267 21.17 -11.37 -9.06
C ARG A 267 21.71 -12.29 -10.14
N SER A 268 21.64 -13.58 -9.92
CA SER A 268 22.15 -14.57 -10.88
C SER A 268 21.34 -14.68 -12.17
N VAL A 269 20.06 -14.27 -12.16
CA VAL A 269 19.15 -14.37 -13.31
C VAL A 269 18.98 -13.02 -14.00
N LEU A 270 18.84 -11.94 -13.24
CA LEU A 270 18.51 -10.61 -13.75
C LEU A 270 19.62 -9.57 -13.55
N GLY A 271 20.76 -9.98 -12.97
CA GLY A 271 21.86 -9.07 -12.65
C GLY A 271 21.58 -8.17 -11.45
N ASN A 272 22.33 -7.08 -11.33
CA ASN A 272 22.19 -6.16 -10.19
C ASN A 272 20.99 -5.22 -10.39
N VAL A 273 19.82 -5.62 -9.88
CA VAL A 273 18.58 -4.85 -9.98
C VAL A 273 18.35 -4.01 -8.71
N PRO A 274 18.10 -2.69 -8.82
CA PRO A 274 17.73 -1.84 -7.69
C PRO A 274 16.46 -2.34 -6.99
N LEU A 275 16.50 -2.41 -5.66
CA LEU A 275 15.36 -2.80 -4.83
C LEU A 275 14.83 -1.60 -4.05
N SER A 276 13.52 -1.38 -4.12
CA SER A 276 12.80 -0.40 -3.31
C SER A 276 11.83 -1.12 -2.40
N CYS A 277 12.09 -1.09 -1.09
CA CYS A 277 11.23 -1.70 -0.08
C CYS A 277 10.58 -0.61 0.77
N PHE A 278 9.35 -0.85 1.22
CA PHE A 278 8.76 -0.11 2.33
C PHE A 278 8.06 -1.07 3.28
N TYR A 279 8.01 -0.70 4.55
CA TYR A 279 7.30 -1.43 5.58
C TYR A 279 5.90 -0.84 5.79
N GLY A 280 4.93 -1.71 6.09
CA GLY A 280 3.61 -1.28 6.49
C GLY A 280 2.74 -2.46 6.92
N LEU A 281 1.81 -2.17 7.84
CA LEU A 281 0.78 -3.09 8.29
C LEU A 281 -0.59 -2.61 7.81
N SER A 282 -1.55 -3.53 7.70
CA SER A 282 -2.92 -3.20 7.25
C SER A 282 -3.60 -2.20 8.19
N GLU A 283 -3.27 -2.27 9.47
CA GLU A 283 -3.70 -1.39 10.57
C GLU A 283 -3.09 0.02 10.49
N LYS A 284 -2.12 0.26 9.60
CA LYS A 284 -1.42 1.55 9.42
C LYS A 284 -0.67 2.02 10.66
N VAL A 285 -0.06 1.07 11.38
CA VAL A 285 0.80 1.31 12.56
C VAL A 285 2.26 0.96 12.23
N LEU A 286 3.18 1.48 13.06
CA LEU A 286 4.62 1.17 13.03
C LEU A 286 4.98 0.17 14.12
#